data_AF-A0A645F0T7-F1
#
_entry.id   AF-A0A645F0T7-F1
#
_cell.length_a   1.000
_cell.length_b   1.000
_cell.length_c   1.000
_cell.angle_alpha   90.00
_cell.angle_beta   90.00
_cell.angle_gamma   90.00
#
_symmetry.space_group_name_H-M   'P 1'
#
loop_
_entity.id
_entity.type
_entity.pdbx_description
1 polymer ?
#
loop_
_entity_poly.entity_id
_entity_poly.type
_entity_poly.pdbx_seq_one_letter_code
_entity_poly.pdbx_strand_id
1 'polypeptide(L)'
;MISLKYGELIYNGLWYSKLRESIDAFIEQTQENVSGSVKIKLYKGFMKPAGIFTTNALYDESISSFGESDLYDHKDAQGFINLFTLPLKIQSMKDEKINNNQKNLDLDKEVAIDKAI
;
A
#
# COMPACT_ATOMS: atom_id res chain seq x y z
N MET A 1 11.09 2.43 0.65
CA MET A 1 11.96 2.42 -0.56
C MET A 1 13.21 3.29 -0.39
N ILE A 2 13.09 4.54 0.07
CA ILE A 2 14.25 5.43 0.30
C ILE A 2 15.30 4.81 1.25
N SER A 3 14.89 4.23 2.38
CA SER A 3 15.82 3.64 3.36
C SER A 3 16.72 2.56 2.78
N LEU A 4 16.17 1.69 1.91
CA LEU A 4 16.93 0.64 1.25
C LEU A 4 17.99 1.22 0.30
N LYS A 5 17.60 2.23 -0.50
CA LYS A 5 18.54 2.87 -1.43
C LYS A 5 19.65 3.63 -0.70
N TYR A 6 19.30 4.27 0.40
CA TYR A 6 20.27 4.97 1.25
C TYR A 6 21.32 4.00 1.82
N GLY A 7 20.88 2.85 2.34
CA GLY A 7 21.78 1.79 2.80
C GLY A 7 22.69 1.25 1.69
N GLU A 8 22.16 1.05 0.48
CA GLU A 8 22.94 0.62 -0.69
C GLU A 8 24.04 1.61 -1.05
N LEU A 9 23.74 2.93 -1.04
CA LEU A 9 24.73 3.98 -1.33
C LEU A 9 25.87 3.97 -0.31
N ILE A 10 25.55 3.82 0.97
CA ILE A 10 26.57 3.74 2.03
C ILE A 10 27.40 2.47 1.88
N TYR A 11 26.76 1.32 1.65
CA TYR A 11 27.44 0.04 1.46
C TYR A 11 28.43 0.07 0.28
N ASN A 12 28.04 0.71 -0.82
CA ASN A 12 28.87 0.88 -2.01
C ASN A 12 29.97 1.97 -1.85
N GLY A 13 30.11 2.58 -0.67
CA GLY A 13 31.09 3.63 -0.41
C GLY A 13 30.78 4.97 -1.09
N LEU A 14 29.55 5.16 -1.60
CA LEU A 14 29.10 6.37 -2.30
C LEU A 14 28.69 7.48 -1.31
N TRP A 15 29.44 7.62 -0.22
CA TRP A 15 29.15 8.58 0.85
C TRP A 15 29.13 10.02 0.33
N TYR A 16 30.09 10.41 -0.52
CA TYR A 16 30.19 11.77 -1.05
C TYR A 16 29.36 12.02 -2.32
N SER A 17 28.45 11.10 -2.67
CA SER A 17 27.62 11.26 -3.86
C SER A 17 26.54 12.33 -3.67
N LYS A 18 26.25 13.08 -4.74
CA LYS A 18 25.15 14.07 -4.77
C LYS A 18 23.78 13.42 -4.53
N LEU A 19 23.60 12.18 -4.97
CA LEU A 19 22.37 11.42 -4.71
C LEU A 19 22.13 11.21 -3.21
N ARG A 20 23.17 10.83 -2.45
CA ARG A 20 23.06 10.68 -0.99
C ARG A 20 22.75 12.02 -0.32
N GLU A 21 23.36 13.13 -0.75
CA GLU A 21 23.03 14.49 -0.26
C GLU A 21 21.57 14.86 -0.49
N SER A 22 21.02 14.58 -1.68
CA SER A 22 19.61 14.87 -1.96
C SER A 22 18.66 14.01 -1.12
N ILE A 23 19.04 12.75 -0.86
CA ILE A 23 18.25 11.87 0.02
C ILE A 23 18.32 12.33 1.47
N ASP A 24 19.47 12.81 1.95
CA ASP A 24 19.59 13.37 3.30
C ASP A 24 18.64 14.55 3.50
N ALA A 25 18.59 15.48 2.54
CA ALA A 25 17.67 16.62 2.61
C ALA A 25 16.19 16.17 2.65
N PHE A 26 15.84 15.13 1.90
CA PHE A 26 14.51 14.53 1.98
C PHE A 26 14.25 13.88 3.34
N ILE A 27 15.23 13.15 3.90
CA ILE A 27 15.10 12.53 5.22
C ILE A 27 14.88 13.61 6.28
N GLU A 28 15.68 14.68 6.29
CA GLU A 28 15.54 15.81 7.23
C GLU A 28 14.11 16.36 7.23
N GLN A 29 13.55 16.62 6.04
CA GLN A 29 12.17 17.10 5.90
C GLN A 29 11.14 16.11 6.50
N THR A 30 11.34 14.80 6.29
CA THR A 30 10.42 13.80 6.86
C THR A 30 10.54 13.65 8.37
N GLN A 31 11.70 13.99 8.94
CA GLN A 31 11.96 13.84 10.37
C GLN A 31 11.48 15.01 11.23
N GLU A 32 11.05 16.14 10.63
CA GLU A 32 10.61 17.34 11.36
C GLU A 32 9.60 17.08 12.49
N ASN A 33 8.64 16.17 12.24
CA ASN A 33 7.59 15.83 13.21
C ASN A 33 7.84 14.51 13.95
N VAL A 34 8.98 13.85 13.73
CA VAL A 34 9.32 12.54 14.30
C VAL A 34 10.03 12.75 15.65
N SER A 35 9.29 13.27 16.62
CA SER A 35 9.77 13.53 17.98
C SER A 35 8.92 12.77 19.01
N GLY A 36 9.56 12.20 20.03
CA GLY A 36 8.85 11.45 21.06
C GLY A 36 9.72 10.44 21.80
N SER A 37 9.08 9.61 22.62
CA SER A 37 9.68 8.54 23.41
C SER A 37 9.01 7.21 23.11
N VAL A 38 9.81 6.16 22.92
CA VAL A 38 9.32 4.80 22.71
C VAL A 38 9.72 3.93 23.91
N LYS A 39 8.74 3.31 24.55
CA LYS A 39 8.97 2.32 25.62
C LYS A 39 9.22 0.97 24.98
N ILE A 40 10.33 0.35 25.34
CA ILE A 40 10.78 -0.93 24.79
C ILE A 40 10.95 -1.94 25.93
N LYS A 41 10.47 -3.16 25.71
CA LYS A 41 10.72 -4.32 26.58
C LYS A 41 11.86 -5.13 26.00
N LEU A 42 12.89 -5.37 26.81
CA LEU A 42 14.05 -6.17 26.46
C LEU A 42 13.98 -7.48 27.24
N TYR A 43 14.08 -8.61 26.54
CA TYR A 43 14.08 -9.93 27.17
C TYR A 43 14.90 -10.91 26.35
N LYS A 44 15.98 -11.47 26.95
CA LYS A 44 16.82 -12.53 26.36
C LYS A 44 17.21 -12.28 24.89
N GLY A 45 17.70 -11.06 24.59
CA GLY A 45 18.10 -10.67 23.23
C GLY A 45 16.95 -10.28 22.31
N PHE A 46 15.70 -10.35 22.77
CA PHE A 46 14.53 -9.87 22.04
C PHE A 46 14.15 -8.45 22.47
N MET A 47 13.78 -7.63 21.48
CA MET A 47 13.30 -6.27 21.65
C MET A 47 11.84 -6.17 21.21
N LYS A 48 10.94 -5.74 22.11
CA LYS A 48 9.51 -5.55 21.80
C LYS A 48 9.07 -4.12 22.12
N PRO A 49 8.42 -3.39 21.19
CA PRO A 49 7.81 -2.11 21.51
C PRO A 49 6.63 -2.32 22.49
N ALA A 50 6.53 -1.45 23.49
CA ALA A 50 5.53 -1.51 24.55
C ALA A 50 4.69 -0.24 24.68
N GLY A 51 5.08 0.86 24.04
CA GLY A 51 4.31 2.10 23.98
C GLY A 51 5.06 3.20 23.25
N ILE A 52 4.32 4.16 22.68
CA ILE A 52 4.86 5.33 21.99
C ILE A 52 4.22 6.56 22.62
N PHE A 53 5.02 7.56 22.94
CA PHE A 53 4.59 8.81 23.56
C PHE A 53 5.13 9.96 22.74
N THR A 54 4.25 10.80 22.19
CA THR A 54 4.64 11.95 21.38
C THR A 54 3.59 13.05 21.51
N THR A 55 4.02 14.31 21.41
CA THR A 55 3.12 15.47 21.29
C THR A 55 2.59 15.64 19.87
N ASN A 56 3.26 15.04 18.88
CA ASN A 56 2.96 15.20 17.46
C ASN A 56 2.26 13.94 16.91
N ALA A 57 1.38 13.33 17.73
CA ALA A 57 0.66 12.13 17.33
C ALA A 57 -0.35 12.47 16.22
N LEU A 58 -0.21 11.81 15.07
CA LEU A 58 -1.28 11.78 14.05
C LEU A 58 -2.41 10.81 14.43
N TYR A 59 -2.17 9.97 15.43
CA TYR A 59 -3.20 9.12 16.02
C TYR A 59 -4.12 9.95 16.91
N ASP A 60 -5.40 9.96 16.57
CA ASP A 60 -6.46 10.56 17.37
C ASP A 60 -7.47 9.47 17.75
N GLU A 61 -7.66 9.29 19.06
CA GLU A 61 -8.58 8.29 19.61
C GLU A 61 -10.04 8.61 19.29
N SER A 62 -10.41 9.90 19.18
CA SER A 62 -11.78 10.32 18.91
C SER A 62 -12.27 9.94 17.51
N ILE A 63 -11.35 9.93 16.53
CA ILE A 63 -11.61 9.54 15.14
C ILE A 63 -11.49 8.02 14.97
N SER A 64 -10.60 7.38 15.75
CA SER A 64 -10.30 5.95 15.62
C SER A 64 -11.23 5.05 16.45
N SER A 65 -12.03 5.61 17.34
CA SER A 65 -13.00 4.87 18.14
C SER A 65 -14.15 4.36 17.28
N PHE A 66 -14.66 3.18 17.60
CA PHE A 66 -15.88 2.61 16.99
C PHE A 66 -17.18 3.33 17.42
N GLY A 67 -17.09 4.43 18.18
CA GLY A 67 -18.23 5.26 18.56
C GLY A 67 -18.70 6.17 17.43
N GLU A 68 -19.80 6.89 17.64
CA GLU A 68 -20.19 8.00 16.76
C GLU A 68 -19.13 9.10 16.86
N SER A 69 -18.30 9.23 15.82
CA SER A 69 -17.40 10.35 15.67
C SER A 69 -18.08 11.41 14.80
N ASP A 70 -18.12 12.66 15.27
CA ASP A 70 -18.68 13.78 14.50
C ASP A 70 -17.86 14.12 13.23
N LEU A 71 -16.65 13.58 13.13
CA LEU A 71 -15.66 13.91 12.10
C LEU A 71 -15.66 12.94 10.90
N TYR A 72 -16.27 11.76 11.01
CA TYR A 72 -16.25 10.74 9.95
C TYR A 72 -17.66 10.22 9.62
N ASP A 73 -18.11 10.43 8.38
CA ASP A 73 -19.36 9.84 7.85
C ASP A 73 -19.06 8.47 7.22
N HIS A 74 -19.66 7.43 7.78
CA HIS A 74 -19.55 6.06 7.25
C HIS A 74 -20.07 5.92 5.81
N LYS A 75 -20.92 6.82 5.32
CA LYS A 75 -21.43 6.80 3.93
C LYS A 75 -20.32 7.07 2.91
N ASP A 76 -19.31 7.87 3.26
CA ASP A 76 -18.20 8.18 2.35
C ASP A 76 -17.37 6.93 2.04
N ALA A 77 -17.32 5.96 2.96
CA ALA A 77 -16.65 4.68 2.76
C ALA A 77 -17.22 3.92 1.56
N GLN A 78 -18.54 3.95 1.37
CA GLN A 78 -19.18 3.24 0.26
C GLN A 78 -18.78 3.85 -1.10
N GLY A 79 -18.72 5.19 -1.18
CA GLY A 79 -18.24 5.89 -2.36
C GLY A 79 -16.79 5.57 -2.67
N PHE A 80 -15.93 5.63 -1.64
CA PHE A 80 -14.51 5.31 -1.76
C PHE A 80 -14.27 3.88 -2.24
N ILE A 81 -14.93 2.88 -1.66
CA ILE A 81 -14.79 1.47 -2.05
C ILE A 81 -15.18 1.29 -3.52
N ASN A 82 -16.30 1.85 -3.94
CA ASN A 82 -16.77 1.74 -5.32
C ASN A 82 -15.78 2.35 -6.31
N LEU A 83 -15.25 3.53 -6.01
CA LEU A 83 -14.32 4.23 -6.90
C LEU A 83 -12.94 3.55 -6.92
N PHE A 84 -12.42 3.16 -5.76
CA PHE A 84 -11.11 2.53 -5.63
C PHE A 84 -11.07 1.15 -6.30
N THR A 85 -12.17 0.39 -6.23
CA THR A 85 -12.27 -0.94 -6.84
C THR A 85 -12.72 -0.93 -8.30
N LEU A 86 -13.16 0.21 -8.84
CA LEU A 86 -13.67 0.33 -10.20
C LEU A 86 -12.72 -0.24 -11.27
N PRO A 87 -11.40 0.02 -11.24
CA PRO A 87 -10.47 -0.56 -12.23
C PRO A 87 -10.44 -2.09 -12.18
N LEU A 88 -10.47 -2.68 -10.98
CA LEU A 88 -10.49 -4.14 -10.79
C LEU A 88 -11.79 -4.75 -11.32
N LYS A 89 -12.93 -4.08 -11.08
CA LYS A 89 -14.22 -4.51 -11.61
C LYS A 89 -14.24 -4.48 -13.14
N ILE A 90 -13.67 -3.43 -13.75
CA ILE A 90 -13.55 -3.32 -15.21
C ILE A 90 -12.64 -4.43 -15.76
N GLN A 91 -11.52 -4.71 -15.10
CA GLN A 91 -10.62 -5.80 -15.46
C GLN A 91 -11.37 -7.14 -15.46
N SER A 92 -12.06 -7.47 -14.36
CA SER A 92 -12.85 -8.71 -14.25
C SER A 92 -13.90 -8.82 -15.36
N MET A 93 -14.62 -7.72 -15.67
CA MET A 93 -15.62 -7.72 -16.76
C MET A 93 -15.00 -7.92 -18.14
N LYS A 94 -13.77 -7.43 -18.37
CA LYS A 94 -13.04 -7.66 -19.63
C LYS A 94 -12.56 -9.10 -19.72
N ASP A 95 -12.03 -9.64 -18.64
CA ASP A 95 -11.53 -11.02 -18.57
C ASP A 95 -12.68 -12.02 -18.80
N GLU A 96 -13.86 -11.78 -18.22
CA GLU A 96 -15.07 -12.58 -18.49
C GLU A 96 -15.49 -12.52 -19.97
N LYS A 97 -15.47 -11.33 -20.59
CA LYS A 97 -15.79 -11.17 -22.02
C LYS A 97 -14.78 -11.90 -22.91
N ILE A 98 -13.48 -11.83 -22.57
CA ILE A 98 -12.43 -12.53 -23.31
C ILE A 98 -12.63 -14.04 -23.18
N ASN A 99 -12.84 -14.56 -21.96
CA ASN A 99 -13.05 -15.98 -21.72
C ASN A 99 -14.32 -16.51 -22.42
N ASN A 100 -15.41 -15.75 -22.40
CA ASN A 100 -16.64 -16.12 -23.09
C ASN A 100 -16.48 -16.09 -24.62
N ASN A 101 -15.76 -15.12 -25.17
CA ASN A 101 -15.46 -15.08 -26.60
C ASN A 101 -14.54 -16.23 -27.03
N GLN A 102 -13.55 -16.59 -26.21
CA GLN A 102 -12.66 -17.73 -26.46
C GLN A 102 -13.48 -19.02 -26.53
N LYS A 103 -14.36 -19.24 -25.54
CA LYS A 103 -15.23 -20.42 -25.47
C LYS A 103 -16.16 -20.53 -26.68
N ASN A 104 -16.72 -19.41 -27.15
CA ASN A 104 -17.55 -19.37 -28.35
C ASN A 104 -16.75 -19.69 -29.62
N LEU A 105 -15.52 -19.18 -29.74
CA LEU A 105 -14.64 -19.48 -30.88
C LEU A 105 -14.23 -20.96 -30.93
N ASP A 106 -14.03 -21.58 -29.77
CA ASP A 106 -13.68 -23.00 -29.65
C ASP A 106 -14.87 -23.91 -30.01
N LEU A 107 -16.09 -23.54 -29.60
CA LEU A 107 -17.34 -24.20 -30.00
C LEU A 107 -17.59 -24.11 -31.51
N ASP A 108 -17.35 -22.94 -32.11
CA ASP A 108 -17.54 -22.73 -33.56
C ASP A 108 -16.56 -23.57 -34.39
N LYS A 109 -15.32 -23.76 -33.91
CA LYS A 109 -14.34 -24.66 -34.55
C LYS A 109 -14.75 -26.13 -34.44
N GLU A 110 -15.27 -26.56 -33.30
CA GLU A 110 -15.71 -27.93 -33.07
C GLU A 110 -16.90 -28.30 -33.98
N VAL A 111 -17.88 -27.40 -34.13
CA VAL A 111 -19.01 -27.56 -35.05
C VAL A 111 -18.58 -27.52 -36.52
N ALA A 112 -17.56 -26.73 -36.87
CA ALA A 112 -17.02 -26.68 -38.22
C ALA A 112 -16.28 -27.97 -38.62
N ILE A 113 -15.62 -28.63 -37.67
CA ILE A 113 -14.96 -29.93 -37.88
C ILE A 113 -16.01 -31.03 -38.09
N ASP A 114 -17.08 -31.04 -37.31
CA ASP A 114 -18.16 -32.04 -37.42
C ASP A 114 -18.96 -31.94 -38.72
N LYS A 115 -19.04 -30.74 -39.33
CA LYS A 115 -19.67 -30.53 -40.65
C LYS A 115 -18.76 -30.84 -41.85
N ALA A 116 -17.46 -31.03 -41.63
CA ALA A 116 -16.48 -31.26 -42.69
C ALA A 116 -16.17 -32.76 -42.93
N ILE A 117 -16.76 -33.65 -42.13
CA ILE A 117 -16.75 -35.11 -42.26
C ILE A 117 -18.06 -35.56 -42.91
#